data_AF-A0A5B9VTA8-F1
#
_entry.id   AF-A0A5B9VTA8-F1
#
_cell.length_a   1.000
_cell.length_b   1.000
_cell.length_c   1.000
_cell.angle_alpha   90.00
_cell.angle_beta   90.00
_cell.angle_gamma   90.00
#
_symmetry.space_group_name_H-M   'P 1'
#
loop_
_entity.id
_entity.type
_entity.pdbx_description
1 polymer ?
#
loop_
_entity_poly.entity_id
_entity_poly.type
_entity_poly.pdbx_seq_one_letter_code
_entity_poly.pdbx_strand_id
1 'polypeptide(L)'
;MALPTHPKSSAIAPDGLLASDPGLPVWRKVNAMAAWQDTIWPPDGWRPDDPAVPRGREVFDEAGCVRCHAGPDLTDHRVIPAPEVGTEQARAGALKKTGLAFVPSVLFAFDAMVPVAAGAATLEVPMTADPEQVELAFAHGDSPGGYKTPSLAGLYWTAPYLHDGGVAAGRDAARVGLPGTLLDGVPPDPAESLRALVDRDLRGRVVAANEAAGLPSVHVTGAGHEYWADAAAGFGRRDQDALIKYLLSYRPPSP
;
A
#
# COMPACT_ATOMS: atom_id res chain seq x y z
N MET A 1 15.60 -14.45 22.73
CA MET A 1 14.72 -13.98 23.82
C MET A 1 13.30 -14.11 23.32
N ALA A 2 12.47 -14.96 23.92
CA ALA A 2 11.07 -15.07 23.51
C ALA A 2 10.36 -13.79 23.95
N LEU A 3 9.92 -12.99 22.98
CA LEU A 3 9.01 -11.88 23.28
C LEU A 3 7.71 -12.47 23.86
N PRO A 4 7.06 -11.83 24.85
CA PRO A 4 5.79 -12.32 25.38
C PRO A 4 4.74 -12.33 24.26
N THR A 5 4.32 -13.51 23.80
CA THR A 5 3.36 -13.73 22.71
C THR A 5 1.94 -13.93 23.26
N HIS A 6 1.49 -13.06 24.17
CA HIS A 6 0.13 -13.14 24.70
C HIS A 6 -0.62 -11.81 24.48
N PRO A 7 -1.72 -11.80 23.69
CA PRO A 7 -2.36 -12.97 23.05
C PRO A 7 -1.48 -13.61 21.98
N LYS A 8 -1.74 -14.90 21.68
CA LYS A 8 -1.05 -15.60 20.61
C LYS A 8 -1.33 -14.91 19.28
N SER A 9 -0.41 -15.08 18.33
CA SER A 9 -0.57 -14.57 16.96
C SER A 9 -1.92 -14.95 16.36
N SER A 10 -2.56 -14.00 15.69
CA SER A 10 -3.84 -14.18 15.00
C SER A 10 -3.96 -13.22 13.82
N ALA A 11 -5.06 -13.29 13.07
CA ALA A 11 -5.29 -12.42 11.91
C ALA A 11 -5.34 -10.93 12.25
N ILE A 12 -5.71 -10.57 13.48
CA ILE A 12 -5.79 -9.16 13.93
C ILE A 12 -4.55 -8.69 14.73
N ALA A 13 -3.67 -9.62 15.09
CA ALA A 13 -2.44 -9.37 15.84
C ALA A 13 -1.36 -10.37 15.36
N PRO A 14 -0.81 -10.17 14.15
CA PRO A 14 0.06 -11.16 13.50
C PRO A 14 1.44 -11.32 14.17
N ASP A 15 1.85 -10.38 15.01
CA ASP A 15 3.05 -10.49 15.84
C ASP A 15 2.74 -10.80 17.32
N GLY A 16 1.45 -10.82 17.69
CA GLY A 16 0.99 -11.04 19.06
C GLY A 16 1.46 -9.99 20.07
N LEU A 17 1.94 -8.82 19.60
CA LEU A 17 2.49 -7.78 20.46
C LEU A 17 1.41 -6.78 20.88
N LEU A 18 1.37 -6.46 22.17
CA LEU A 18 0.52 -5.42 22.72
C LEU A 18 1.37 -4.37 23.44
N ALA A 19 1.25 -3.11 23.02
CA ALA A 19 1.92 -1.98 23.65
C ALA A 19 1.02 -1.29 24.70
N SER A 20 1.39 -1.34 25.98
CA SER A 20 0.69 -0.64 27.07
C SER A 20 1.60 -0.43 28.31
N ASP A 21 1.14 0.37 29.28
CA ASP A 21 1.90 0.67 30.53
C ASP A 21 1.22 0.07 31.77
N PRO A 22 2.00 -0.33 32.80
CA PRO A 22 1.45 -0.74 34.09
C PRO A 22 0.46 0.27 34.68
N GLY A 23 -0.64 -0.22 35.23
CA GLY A 23 -1.71 0.58 35.82
C GLY A 23 -2.70 1.18 34.82
N LEU A 24 -2.55 0.93 33.51
CA LEU A 24 -3.52 1.31 32.49
C LEU A 24 -4.37 0.12 32.03
N PRO A 25 -5.59 0.38 31.51
CA PRO A 25 -6.31 -0.61 30.72
C PRO A 25 -5.49 -1.04 29.51
N VAL A 26 -5.50 -2.33 29.21
CA VAL A 26 -4.79 -2.99 28.10
C VAL A 26 -4.94 -2.20 26.80
N TRP A 27 -6.16 -1.82 26.44
CA TRP A 27 -6.47 -1.18 25.16
C TRP A 27 -6.30 0.33 25.14
N ARG A 28 -5.94 0.97 26.26
CA ARG A 28 -5.93 2.44 26.36
C ARG A 28 -5.06 3.11 25.29
N LYS A 29 -3.83 2.60 25.07
CA LYS A 29 -2.91 3.17 24.08
C LYS A 29 -3.29 2.82 22.64
N VAL A 30 -3.68 1.58 22.39
CA VAL A 30 -4.12 1.13 21.06
C VAL A 30 -5.33 1.92 20.60
N ASN A 31 -6.34 2.07 21.47
CA ASN A 31 -7.54 2.85 21.14
C ASN A 31 -7.23 4.35 20.97
N ALA A 32 -6.31 4.91 21.75
CA ALA A 32 -5.87 6.29 21.57
C ALA A 32 -5.15 6.49 20.23
N MET A 33 -4.30 5.54 19.81
CA MET A 33 -3.64 5.57 18.51
C MET A 33 -4.64 5.41 17.35
N ALA A 34 -5.58 4.47 17.46
CA ALA A 34 -6.64 4.29 16.47
C ALA A 34 -7.50 5.56 16.35
N ALA A 35 -7.96 6.12 17.47
CA ALA A 35 -8.73 7.36 17.47
C ALA A 35 -7.95 8.54 16.87
N TRP A 36 -6.63 8.62 17.07
CA TRP A 36 -5.80 9.61 16.40
C TRP A 36 -5.66 9.34 14.90
N GLN A 37 -5.45 8.08 14.49
CA GLN A 37 -5.39 7.69 13.07
C GLN A 37 -6.69 8.01 12.33
N ASP A 38 -7.84 7.85 12.99
CA ASP A 38 -9.15 8.23 12.46
C ASP A 38 -9.32 9.76 12.26
N THR A 39 -8.46 10.58 12.88
CA THR A 39 -8.42 12.03 12.63
C THR A 39 -7.48 12.43 11.49
N ILE A 40 -6.66 11.49 10.98
CA ILE A 40 -5.70 11.79 9.93
C ILE A 40 -6.46 11.92 8.62
N TRP A 41 -6.36 13.10 8.03
CA TRP A 41 -6.89 13.40 6.71
C TRP A 41 -5.73 13.69 5.74
N PRO A 42 -5.74 13.16 4.50
CA PRO A 42 -4.69 13.47 3.54
C PRO A 42 -4.61 14.99 3.30
N PRO A 43 -3.40 15.57 3.18
CA PRO A 43 -3.27 16.97 2.80
C PRO A 43 -3.90 17.23 1.43
N ASP A 44 -4.15 18.50 1.12
CA ASP A 44 -4.74 18.88 -0.17
C ASP A 44 -3.94 18.33 -1.35
N GLY A 45 -4.69 17.86 -2.36
CA GLY A 45 -4.15 17.43 -3.64
C GLY A 45 -3.54 18.60 -4.41
N TRP A 46 -2.66 18.28 -5.35
CA TRP A 46 -2.04 19.29 -6.19
C TRP A 46 -3.04 19.83 -7.22
N ARG A 47 -3.34 21.13 -7.15
CA ARG A 47 -4.17 21.88 -8.12
C ARG A 47 -5.49 21.16 -8.53
N PRO A 48 -6.42 20.93 -7.58
CA PRO A 48 -7.71 20.28 -7.87
C PRO A 48 -8.59 21.02 -8.89
N ASP A 49 -8.39 22.32 -9.07
CA ASP A 49 -9.15 23.14 -10.02
C ASP A 49 -8.55 23.15 -11.45
N ASP A 50 -7.52 22.35 -11.74
CA ASP A 50 -6.95 22.29 -13.09
C ASP A 50 -7.99 21.76 -14.09
N PRO A 51 -8.25 22.46 -15.21
CA PRO A 51 -9.31 22.10 -16.15
C PRO A 51 -9.10 20.75 -16.84
N ALA A 52 -7.92 20.13 -16.72
CA ALA A 52 -7.66 18.79 -17.23
C ALA A 52 -8.11 17.67 -16.26
N VAL A 53 -8.40 17.96 -14.99
CA VAL A 53 -8.79 16.97 -13.98
C VAL A 53 -10.03 16.15 -14.40
N PRO A 54 -11.10 16.74 -14.95
CA PRO A 54 -12.24 15.97 -15.45
C PRO A 54 -11.86 14.97 -16.54
N ARG A 55 -11.01 15.39 -17.50
CA ARG A 55 -10.50 14.47 -18.54
C ARG A 55 -9.64 13.37 -17.94
N GLY A 56 -8.83 13.67 -16.92
CA GLY A 56 -8.02 12.67 -16.24
C GLY A 56 -8.85 11.57 -15.57
N ARG A 57 -10.00 11.93 -15.00
CA ARG A 57 -10.96 10.97 -14.45
C ARG A 57 -11.56 10.07 -15.54
N GLU A 58 -11.87 10.62 -16.71
CA GLU A 58 -12.35 9.81 -17.84
C GLU A 58 -11.28 8.83 -18.31
N VAL A 59 -10.03 9.29 -18.48
CA VAL A 59 -8.89 8.43 -18.84
C VAL A 59 -8.68 7.32 -17.80
N PHE A 60 -8.85 7.62 -16.52
CA PHE A 60 -8.76 6.63 -15.44
C PHE A 60 -9.79 5.51 -15.58
N ASP A 61 -11.00 5.83 -16.01
CA ASP A 61 -12.06 4.85 -16.29
C ASP A 61 -11.79 4.09 -17.61
N GLU A 62 -11.48 4.83 -18.69
CA GLU A 62 -11.16 4.27 -20.01
C GLU A 62 -9.97 3.30 -19.98
N ALA A 63 -8.94 3.60 -19.18
CA ALA A 63 -7.77 2.74 -18.97
C ALA A 63 -8.06 1.53 -18.05
N GLY A 64 -9.27 1.45 -17.48
CA GLY A 64 -9.71 0.35 -16.63
C GLY A 64 -9.11 0.35 -15.22
N CYS A 65 -8.57 1.49 -14.76
CA CYS A 65 -7.99 1.63 -13.42
C CYS A 65 -9.03 1.41 -12.32
N VAL A 66 -10.29 1.80 -12.60
CA VAL A 66 -11.44 1.63 -11.69
C VAL A 66 -11.73 0.18 -11.30
N ARG A 67 -11.18 -0.82 -12.01
CA ARG A 67 -11.41 -2.24 -11.70
C ARG A 67 -10.83 -2.65 -10.35
N CYS A 68 -9.73 -2.04 -9.93
CA CYS A 68 -9.13 -2.24 -8.60
C CYS A 68 -9.23 -0.97 -7.77
N HIS A 69 -9.05 0.19 -8.40
CA HIS A 69 -9.07 1.48 -7.72
C HIS A 69 -10.46 2.13 -7.76
N ALA A 70 -11.42 1.47 -7.12
CA ALA A 70 -12.84 1.86 -7.10
C ALA A 70 -13.23 2.65 -5.84
N GLY A 71 -14.44 3.21 -5.84
CA GLY A 71 -15.04 3.79 -4.64
C GLY A 71 -14.45 5.15 -4.22
N PRO A 72 -14.84 5.66 -3.04
CA PRO A 72 -14.53 7.02 -2.58
C PRO A 72 -13.06 7.25 -2.23
N ASP A 73 -12.28 6.18 -2.02
CA ASP A 73 -10.85 6.26 -1.71
C ASP A 73 -9.96 5.74 -2.85
N LEU A 74 -10.56 5.41 -4.01
CA LEU A 74 -9.92 4.74 -5.14
C LEU A 74 -9.18 3.46 -4.73
N THR A 75 -9.87 2.60 -3.99
CA THR A 75 -9.44 1.27 -3.60
C THR A 75 -10.67 0.40 -3.38
N ASP A 76 -10.65 -0.82 -3.91
CA ASP A 76 -11.65 -1.85 -3.64
C ASP A 76 -11.40 -2.60 -2.32
N HIS A 77 -10.32 -2.24 -1.61
CA HIS A 77 -9.82 -2.89 -0.40
C HIS A 77 -9.53 -4.39 -0.54
N ARG A 78 -9.45 -4.91 -1.77
CA ARG A 78 -9.11 -6.31 -2.04
C ARG A 78 -7.60 -6.50 -2.09
N VAL A 79 -7.20 -7.74 -1.85
CA VAL A 79 -5.84 -8.22 -2.06
C VAL A 79 -5.77 -8.85 -3.45
N ILE A 80 -4.83 -8.34 -4.26
CA ILE A 80 -4.53 -8.87 -5.59
C ILE A 80 -3.36 -9.86 -5.47
N PRO A 81 -3.45 -11.06 -6.05
CA PRO A 81 -2.35 -12.02 -6.04
C PRO A 81 -1.07 -11.39 -6.58
N ALA A 82 0.04 -11.62 -5.88
CA ALA A 82 1.31 -11.02 -6.27
C ALA A 82 1.74 -11.40 -7.72
N PRO A 83 1.56 -12.66 -8.19
CA PRO A 83 1.83 -13.03 -9.58
C PRO A 83 0.93 -12.33 -10.61
N GLU A 84 -0.29 -11.94 -10.24
CA GLU A 84 -1.22 -11.24 -11.13
C GLU A 84 -0.79 -9.79 -11.34
N VAL A 85 -0.45 -9.07 -10.26
CA VAL A 85 0.03 -7.69 -10.37
C VAL A 85 1.47 -7.62 -10.89
N GLY A 86 2.26 -8.69 -10.76
CA GLY A 86 3.61 -8.82 -11.32
C GLY A 86 4.69 -7.93 -10.69
N THR A 87 4.37 -7.26 -9.56
CA THR A 87 5.33 -6.42 -8.81
C THR A 87 6.29 -7.30 -8.00
N GLU A 88 7.25 -6.72 -7.26
CA GLU A 88 8.21 -7.50 -6.45
C GLU A 88 7.47 -8.46 -5.48
N GLN A 89 7.92 -9.71 -5.38
CA GLN A 89 7.13 -10.80 -4.78
C GLN A 89 7.51 -11.11 -3.33
N ALA A 90 8.71 -10.74 -2.88
CA ALA A 90 9.27 -11.23 -1.63
C ALA A 90 8.42 -10.82 -0.42
N ARG A 91 7.86 -9.60 -0.43
CA ARG A 91 7.03 -9.11 0.68
C ARG A 91 5.66 -9.80 0.75
N ALA A 92 5.08 -10.19 -0.39
CA ALA A 92 3.80 -10.90 -0.44
C ALA A 92 3.83 -12.23 0.34
N GLY A 93 4.95 -12.94 0.33
CA GLY A 93 5.14 -14.21 1.04
C GLY A 93 5.65 -14.09 2.48
N ALA A 94 5.93 -12.88 2.97
CA ALA A 94 6.67 -12.69 4.22
C ALA A 94 5.96 -13.26 5.47
N LEU A 95 4.63 -13.31 5.45
CA LEU A 95 3.82 -13.77 6.58
C LEU A 95 3.42 -15.25 6.49
N LYS A 96 3.84 -15.99 5.45
CA LYS A 96 3.45 -17.40 5.22
C LYS A 96 3.62 -18.29 6.46
N LYS A 97 4.72 -18.11 7.19
CA LYS A 97 5.04 -18.94 8.37
C LYS A 97 4.11 -18.70 9.56
N THR A 98 3.37 -17.60 9.60
CA THR A 98 2.44 -17.32 10.71
C THR A 98 1.24 -18.29 10.70
N GLY A 99 0.92 -18.91 9.56
CA GLY A 99 -0.15 -19.92 9.45
C GLY A 99 0.09 -21.17 10.30
N LEU A 100 1.34 -21.42 10.71
CA LEU A 100 1.68 -22.51 11.65
C LEU A 100 1.31 -22.19 13.10
N ALA A 101 1.04 -20.92 13.42
CA ALA A 101 0.90 -20.43 14.78
C ALA A 101 -0.37 -19.60 15.03
N PHE A 102 -1.08 -19.20 13.97
CA PHE A 102 -2.33 -18.45 14.09
C PHE A 102 -3.37 -19.23 14.88
N VAL A 103 -3.92 -18.59 15.90
CA VAL A 103 -5.09 -19.07 16.65
C VAL A 103 -6.31 -18.21 16.32
N PRO A 104 -7.53 -18.62 16.72
CA PRO A 104 -8.69 -17.74 16.63
C PRO A 104 -8.40 -16.36 17.25
N SER A 105 -8.83 -15.32 16.54
CA SER A 105 -8.64 -13.92 16.96
C SER A 105 -9.39 -13.64 18.25
N VAL A 106 -8.66 -13.18 19.28
CA VAL A 106 -9.21 -12.77 20.56
C VAL A 106 -8.60 -11.45 21.01
N LEU A 107 -9.37 -10.68 21.78
CA LEU A 107 -8.90 -9.51 22.53
C LEU A 107 -8.93 -9.83 24.01
N PHE A 108 -8.12 -9.15 24.83
CA PHE A 108 -8.45 -9.07 26.25
C PHE A 108 -9.75 -8.27 26.45
N ALA A 109 -10.50 -8.60 27.49
CA ALA A 109 -11.66 -7.80 27.90
C ALA A 109 -11.27 -6.32 28.09
N PHE A 110 -12.18 -5.40 27.80
CA PHE A 110 -11.88 -3.96 27.78
C PHE A 110 -11.53 -3.37 29.17
N ASP A 111 -11.89 -4.07 30.24
CA ASP A 111 -11.56 -3.74 31.63
C ASP A 111 -10.25 -4.40 32.13
N ALA A 112 -9.59 -5.21 31.30
CA ALA A 112 -8.31 -5.82 31.66
C ALA A 112 -7.23 -4.74 31.86
N MET A 113 -6.46 -4.88 32.93
CA MET A 113 -5.40 -3.95 33.32
C MET A 113 -4.01 -4.53 33.06
N VAL A 114 -3.00 -3.66 32.99
CA VAL A 114 -1.58 -4.05 32.87
C VAL A 114 -0.90 -3.99 34.25
N PRO A 115 -0.10 -5.00 34.65
CA PRO A 115 0.17 -6.24 33.94
C PRO A 115 -1.08 -7.11 33.82
N VAL A 116 -1.24 -7.76 32.67
CA VAL A 116 -2.39 -8.63 32.41
C VAL A 116 -2.36 -9.79 33.39
N ALA A 117 -3.43 -9.93 34.18
CA ALA A 117 -3.57 -11.02 35.14
C ALA A 117 -3.56 -12.38 34.42
N ALA A 118 -2.97 -13.39 35.07
CA ALA A 118 -3.08 -14.75 34.57
C ALA A 118 -4.57 -15.15 34.51
N GLY A 119 -5.00 -15.65 33.34
CA GLY A 119 -6.39 -16.01 33.11
C GLY A 119 -7.34 -14.82 32.92
N ALA A 120 -6.83 -13.64 32.58
CA ALA A 120 -7.67 -12.50 32.20
C ALA A 120 -8.68 -12.90 31.12
N ALA A 121 -9.91 -12.41 31.25
CA ALA A 121 -10.97 -12.70 30.31
C ALA A 121 -10.62 -12.21 28.90
N THR A 122 -11.04 -12.97 27.91
CA THR A 122 -10.87 -12.65 26.49
C THR A 122 -12.22 -12.56 25.78
N LEU A 123 -12.28 -11.71 24.76
CA LEU A 123 -13.41 -11.53 23.87
C LEU A 123 -13.03 -12.12 22.51
N GLU A 124 -13.92 -12.94 21.95
CA GLU A 124 -13.75 -13.41 20.57
C GLU A 124 -13.92 -12.26 19.59
N VAL A 125 -13.10 -12.24 18.54
CA VAL A 125 -13.26 -11.32 17.42
C VAL A 125 -13.85 -12.06 16.23
N PRO A 126 -15.11 -11.78 15.86
CA PRO A 126 -15.73 -12.44 14.72
C PRO A 126 -15.01 -12.02 13.45
N MET A 127 -14.42 -12.98 12.75
CA MET A 127 -13.83 -12.75 11.43
C MET A 127 -14.97 -12.71 10.40
N THR A 128 -15.31 -11.51 9.94
CA THR A 128 -16.30 -11.29 8.87
C THR A 128 -15.66 -11.16 7.48
N ALA A 129 -14.32 -11.14 7.43
CA ALA A 129 -13.57 -11.06 6.18
C ALA A 129 -13.71 -12.35 5.36
N ASP A 130 -13.65 -12.19 4.03
CA ASP A 130 -13.59 -13.30 3.08
C ASP A 130 -12.37 -14.20 3.39
N PRO A 131 -12.56 -15.49 3.68
CA PRO A 131 -11.47 -16.41 4.01
C PRO A 131 -10.38 -16.46 2.93
N GLU A 132 -10.75 -16.40 1.65
CA GLU A 132 -9.78 -16.43 0.55
C GLU A 132 -8.90 -15.16 0.56
N GLN A 133 -9.47 -14.01 0.90
CA GLN A 133 -8.72 -12.76 1.05
C GLN A 133 -7.78 -12.80 2.26
N VAL A 134 -8.18 -13.46 3.35
CA VAL A 134 -7.31 -13.65 4.52
C VAL A 134 -6.13 -14.56 4.17
N GLU A 135 -6.38 -15.71 3.54
CA GLU A 135 -5.33 -16.63 3.09
C GLU A 135 -4.35 -15.95 2.12
N LEU A 136 -4.88 -15.13 1.21
CA LEU A 136 -4.08 -14.35 0.27
C LEU A 136 -3.26 -13.26 0.97
N ALA A 137 -3.85 -12.52 1.91
CA ALA A 137 -3.18 -11.44 2.65
C ALA A 137 -1.97 -11.93 3.46
N PHE A 138 -2.06 -13.15 4.00
CA PHE A 138 -1.01 -13.73 4.85
C PHE A 138 -0.14 -14.78 4.15
N ALA A 139 -0.40 -15.09 2.88
CA ALA A 139 0.27 -16.14 2.12
C ALA A 139 0.24 -17.52 2.81
N HIS A 140 -0.86 -17.85 3.49
CA HIS A 140 -1.00 -19.13 4.19
C HIS A 140 -1.22 -20.30 3.23
N GLY A 141 -0.85 -21.50 3.66
CA GLY A 141 -0.94 -22.70 2.82
C GLY A 141 -0.10 -22.58 1.54
N ASP A 142 -0.73 -22.83 0.40
CA ASP A 142 -0.11 -22.72 -0.93
C ASP A 142 -0.33 -21.36 -1.60
N SER A 143 -0.92 -20.40 -0.87
CA SER A 143 -1.14 -19.05 -1.37
C SER A 143 0.16 -18.39 -1.83
N PRO A 144 0.17 -17.70 -2.98
CA PRO A 144 1.32 -16.93 -3.44
C PRO A 144 1.51 -15.63 -2.64
N GLY A 145 0.57 -15.28 -1.77
CA GLY A 145 0.50 -13.96 -1.17
C GLY A 145 -0.05 -12.92 -2.14
N GLY A 146 -0.25 -11.70 -1.63
CA GLY A 146 -0.71 -10.60 -2.45
C GLY A 146 -0.53 -9.24 -1.80
N TYR A 147 -0.98 -8.23 -2.52
CA TYR A 147 -0.95 -6.85 -2.07
C TYR A 147 -2.36 -6.28 -2.05
N LYS A 148 -2.73 -5.63 -0.94
CA LYS A 148 -3.94 -4.83 -0.88
C LYS A 148 -3.85 -3.71 -1.92
N THR A 149 -4.88 -3.52 -2.74
CA THR A 149 -4.98 -2.35 -3.62
C THR A 149 -4.89 -1.08 -2.77
N PRO A 150 -3.82 -0.26 -2.87
CA PRO A 150 -3.69 0.92 -2.01
C PRO A 150 -4.75 1.97 -2.36
N SER A 151 -5.11 2.82 -1.41
CA SER A 151 -5.84 4.05 -1.73
C SER A 151 -4.95 4.95 -2.60
N LEU A 152 -5.55 5.65 -3.54
CA LEU A 152 -4.86 6.66 -4.36
C LEU A 152 -5.02 8.08 -3.81
N ALA A 153 -5.59 8.24 -2.61
CA ALA A 153 -5.64 9.52 -1.92
C ALA A 153 -4.22 9.97 -1.50
N GLY A 154 -3.88 11.22 -1.79
CA GLY A 154 -2.61 11.82 -1.36
C GLY A 154 -1.37 11.36 -2.15
N LEU A 155 -1.53 10.85 -3.39
CA LEU A 155 -0.40 10.42 -4.24
C LEU A 155 0.66 11.50 -4.46
N TYR A 156 0.30 12.78 -4.39
CA TYR A 156 1.26 13.88 -4.50
C TYR A 156 2.33 13.87 -3.38
N TRP A 157 2.01 13.31 -2.22
CA TRP A 157 2.88 13.36 -1.03
C TRP A 157 3.64 12.06 -0.77
N THR A 158 3.44 11.03 -1.59
CA THR A 158 3.84 9.65 -1.29
C THR A 158 4.75 9.02 -2.33
N ALA A 159 5.25 9.79 -3.30
CA ALA A 159 6.30 9.31 -4.20
C ALA A 159 7.55 8.90 -3.38
N PRO A 160 8.25 7.82 -3.75
CA PRO A 160 8.05 6.97 -4.93
C PRO A 160 6.95 5.91 -4.76
N TYR A 161 6.54 5.29 -5.86
CA TYR A 161 5.36 4.41 -5.90
C TYR A 161 5.69 2.92 -5.94
N LEU A 162 4.63 2.11 -5.78
CA LEU A 162 4.62 0.69 -5.48
C LEU A 162 5.13 0.34 -4.07
N HIS A 163 4.86 -0.89 -3.65
CA HIS A 163 5.19 -1.36 -2.30
C HIS A 163 6.70 -1.46 -2.05
N ASP A 164 7.50 -1.61 -3.10
CA ASP A 164 8.96 -1.65 -3.06
C ASP A 164 9.59 -0.25 -3.20
N GLY A 165 8.76 0.78 -3.42
CA GLY A 165 9.21 2.15 -3.70
C GLY A 165 10.01 2.29 -4.99
N GLY A 166 10.02 1.27 -5.87
CA GLY A 166 10.92 1.19 -7.00
C GLY A 166 10.59 2.13 -8.16
N VAL A 167 9.37 2.70 -8.18
CA VAL A 167 8.94 3.61 -9.25
C VAL A 167 9.21 5.05 -8.85
N ALA A 168 10.39 5.52 -9.26
CA ALA A 168 10.88 6.87 -8.98
C ALA A 168 11.40 7.52 -10.27
N ALA A 169 11.07 8.78 -10.48
CA ALA A 169 11.63 9.61 -11.55
C ALA A 169 11.76 11.06 -11.10
N GLY A 170 12.77 11.76 -11.59
CA GLY A 170 12.94 13.20 -11.38
C GLY A 170 12.38 14.02 -12.54
N ARG A 171 12.34 15.35 -12.38
CA ARG A 171 11.92 16.30 -13.43
C ARG A 171 12.78 16.29 -14.69
N ASP A 172 14.05 15.91 -14.52
CA ASP A 172 14.94 15.67 -15.64
C ASP A 172 14.68 14.27 -16.18
N ALA A 173 14.39 14.16 -17.48
CA ALA A 173 14.11 12.90 -18.14
C ALA A 173 15.25 11.87 -18.03
N ALA A 174 16.48 12.29 -17.72
CA ALA A 174 17.61 11.39 -17.46
C ALA A 174 17.57 10.76 -16.05
N ARG A 175 16.85 11.34 -15.09
CA ARG A 175 16.78 10.91 -13.69
C ARG A 175 15.67 9.88 -13.51
N VAL A 176 16.02 8.60 -13.64
CA VAL A 176 15.09 7.47 -13.52
C VAL A 176 15.56 6.48 -12.46
N GLY A 177 14.59 5.83 -11.81
CA GLY A 177 14.82 4.91 -10.71
C GLY A 177 15.31 5.59 -9.43
N LEU A 178 15.46 4.79 -8.38
CA LEU A 178 16.14 5.21 -7.16
C LEU A 178 17.56 5.73 -7.41
N PRO A 179 18.42 5.15 -8.28
CA PRO A 179 19.76 5.68 -8.53
C PRO A 179 19.77 7.08 -9.14
N GLY A 180 18.78 7.45 -9.95
CA GLY A 180 18.67 8.81 -10.50
C GLY A 180 17.98 9.82 -9.57
N THR A 181 17.42 9.35 -8.45
CA THR A 181 16.62 10.15 -7.51
C THR A 181 17.17 10.02 -6.09
N LEU A 182 16.52 9.25 -5.22
CA LEU A 182 16.79 9.21 -3.77
C LEU A 182 18.25 8.86 -3.45
N LEU A 183 18.87 7.95 -4.20
CA LEU A 183 20.26 7.55 -3.97
C LEU A 183 21.27 8.59 -4.47
N ASP A 184 20.83 9.55 -5.29
CA ASP A 184 21.60 10.72 -5.74
C ASP A 184 21.19 11.99 -4.97
N GLY A 185 20.45 11.85 -3.86
CA GLY A 185 20.00 12.98 -3.03
C GLY A 185 18.96 13.88 -3.71
N VAL A 186 18.30 13.40 -4.77
CA VAL A 186 17.25 14.13 -5.48
C VAL A 186 15.89 13.54 -5.13
N PRO A 187 14.94 14.34 -4.61
CA PRO A 187 13.60 13.85 -4.33
C PRO A 187 12.90 13.41 -5.63
N PRO A 188 12.19 12.28 -5.64
CA PRO A 188 11.39 11.89 -6.79
C PRO A 188 10.28 12.92 -7.02
N ASP A 189 10.05 13.27 -8.28
CA ASP A 189 8.92 14.11 -8.66
C ASP A 189 7.65 13.24 -8.76
N PRO A 190 6.56 13.56 -8.03
CA PRO A 190 5.33 12.77 -8.05
C PRO A 190 4.73 12.62 -9.45
N ALA A 191 4.74 13.67 -10.27
CA ALA A 191 4.15 13.63 -11.60
C ALA A 191 4.97 12.76 -12.55
N GLU A 192 6.29 12.89 -12.53
CA GLU A 192 7.17 12.06 -13.35
C GLU A 192 7.20 10.61 -12.88
N SER A 193 7.09 10.36 -11.57
CA SER A 193 7.02 9.00 -11.03
C SER A 193 5.70 8.32 -11.38
N LEU A 194 4.56 9.04 -11.38
CA LEU A 194 3.29 8.52 -11.89
C LEU A 194 3.33 8.32 -13.40
N ARG A 195 4.00 9.21 -14.14
CA ARG A 195 4.21 9.00 -15.58
C ARG A 195 4.98 7.72 -15.83
N ALA A 196 6.06 7.48 -15.08
CA ALA A 196 6.79 6.22 -15.16
C ALA A 196 5.91 5.02 -14.76
N LEU A 197 4.96 5.18 -13.84
CA LEU A 197 4.05 4.11 -13.45
C LEU A 197 3.15 3.65 -14.61
N VAL A 198 2.68 4.58 -15.46
CA VAL A 198 1.67 4.31 -16.52
C VAL A 198 2.21 4.37 -17.95
N ASP A 199 3.50 4.62 -18.14
CA ASP A 199 4.17 4.67 -19.44
C ASP A 199 5.19 3.53 -19.57
N ARG A 200 4.96 2.58 -20.48
CA ARG A 200 5.76 1.36 -20.56
C ARG A 200 7.23 1.61 -20.88
N ASP A 201 7.52 2.61 -21.71
CA ASP A 201 8.89 2.90 -22.15
C ASP A 201 9.68 3.58 -21.03
N LEU A 202 9.07 4.56 -20.38
CA LEU A 202 9.66 5.20 -19.20
C LEU A 202 9.81 4.19 -18.06
N ARG A 203 8.84 3.29 -17.89
CA ARG A 203 8.91 2.24 -16.87
C ARG A 203 10.06 1.28 -17.10
N GLY A 204 10.28 0.85 -18.34
CA GLY A 204 11.42 0.02 -18.70
C GLY A 204 12.77 0.66 -18.33
N ARG A 205 12.90 1.98 -18.52
CA ARG A 205 14.10 2.72 -18.12
C ARG A 205 14.30 2.77 -16.60
N VAL A 206 13.22 2.94 -15.83
CA VAL A 206 13.25 2.91 -14.37
C VAL A 206 13.71 1.54 -13.86
N VAL A 207 13.11 0.46 -14.37
CA VAL A 207 13.48 -0.92 -13.98
C VAL A 207 14.93 -1.22 -14.32
N ALA A 208 15.37 -0.89 -15.54
CA ALA A 208 16.74 -1.10 -15.97
C ALA A 208 17.76 -0.31 -15.11
N ALA A 209 17.42 0.92 -14.70
CA ALA A 209 18.27 1.71 -13.82
C ALA A 209 18.38 1.07 -12.42
N ASN A 210 17.26 0.64 -11.84
CA ASN A 210 17.26 -0.07 -10.55
C ASN A 210 18.07 -1.37 -10.61
N GLU A 211 17.90 -2.14 -11.69
CA GLU A 211 18.66 -3.38 -11.93
C GLU A 211 20.16 -3.13 -12.03
N ALA A 212 20.58 -2.14 -12.84
CA ALA A 212 21.99 -1.77 -12.99
C ALA A 212 22.65 -1.29 -11.68
N ALA A 213 21.85 -0.73 -10.76
CA ALA A 213 22.30 -0.34 -9.43
C ALA A 213 22.32 -1.50 -8.40
N GLY A 214 21.94 -2.72 -8.80
CA GLY A 214 21.94 -3.90 -7.92
C GLY A 214 20.80 -3.92 -6.91
N LEU A 215 19.79 -3.08 -7.07
CA LEU A 215 18.64 -2.98 -6.16
C LEU A 215 17.75 -4.22 -6.07
N PRO A 216 17.66 -5.12 -7.07
CA PRO A 216 16.97 -6.39 -6.90
C PRO A 216 17.49 -7.24 -5.73
N SER A 217 18.76 -7.08 -5.33
CA SER A 217 19.33 -7.79 -4.18
C SER A 217 18.69 -7.42 -2.83
N VAL A 218 18.00 -6.28 -2.77
CA VAL A 218 17.26 -5.78 -1.61
C VAL A 218 15.76 -5.64 -1.91
N HIS A 219 15.25 -6.37 -2.90
CA HIS A 219 13.84 -6.42 -3.27
C HIS A 219 13.26 -5.06 -3.68
N VAL A 220 14.06 -4.25 -4.38
CA VAL A 220 13.58 -3.02 -5.03
C VAL A 220 13.80 -3.14 -6.53
N THR A 221 12.71 -3.25 -7.28
CA THR A 221 12.73 -3.47 -8.73
C THR A 221 12.03 -2.34 -9.46
N GLY A 222 10.90 -1.88 -8.91
CA GLY A 222 9.94 -1.07 -9.63
C GLY A 222 9.33 -1.82 -10.80
N ALA A 223 9.24 -3.15 -10.82
CA ALA A 223 8.60 -3.91 -11.91
C ALA A 223 7.09 -4.09 -11.66
N GLY A 224 6.36 -4.62 -12.65
CA GLY A 224 4.94 -4.96 -12.54
C GLY A 224 3.98 -3.78 -12.56
N HIS A 225 2.71 -4.06 -12.25
CA HIS A 225 1.58 -3.15 -12.42
C HIS A 225 1.50 -2.67 -13.89
N GLU A 226 1.43 -3.62 -14.82
CA GLU A 226 1.45 -3.37 -16.28
C GLU A 226 0.09 -2.88 -16.82
N TYR A 227 -0.45 -1.84 -16.19
CA TYR A 227 -1.65 -1.14 -16.60
C TYR A 227 -1.25 0.23 -17.14
N TRP A 228 -1.36 0.39 -18.45
CA TRP A 228 -0.72 1.49 -19.18
C TRP A 228 -1.72 2.56 -19.63
N ALA A 229 -1.30 3.81 -19.55
CA ALA A 229 -1.96 4.97 -20.13
C ALA A 229 -0.94 5.72 -21.00
N ASP A 230 -0.50 5.06 -22.07
CA ASP A 230 0.47 5.54 -23.04
C ASP A 230 -0.05 5.42 -24.48
N ALA A 231 0.75 5.88 -25.45
CA ALA A 231 0.35 5.92 -26.86
C ALA A 231 0.02 4.52 -27.42
N ALA A 232 0.74 3.49 -26.98
CA ALA A 232 0.51 2.12 -27.41
C ALA A 232 -0.73 1.49 -26.75
N ALA A 233 -1.21 2.05 -25.64
CA ALA A 233 -2.52 1.77 -25.05
C ALA A 233 -3.65 2.66 -25.61
N GLY A 234 -3.36 3.54 -26.57
CA GLY A 234 -4.34 4.42 -27.21
C GLY A 234 -4.51 5.78 -26.54
N PHE A 235 -3.69 6.13 -25.54
CA PHE A 235 -3.77 7.39 -24.82
C PHE A 235 -2.68 8.36 -25.28
N GLY A 236 -3.07 9.54 -25.74
CA GLY A 236 -2.12 10.57 -26.13
C GLY A 236 -1.42 11.20 -24.92
N ARG A 237 -0.35 11.95 -25.16
CA ARG A 237 0.36 12.68 -24.08
C ARG A 237 -0.57 13.59 -23.26
N ARG A 238 -1.57 14.21 -23.89
CA ARG A 238 -2.56 15.04 -23.19
C ARG A 238 -3.44 14.23 -22.25
N ASP A 239 -3.84 13.02 -22.64
CA ASP A 239 -4.63 12.11 -21.80
C ASP A 239 -3.81 11.63 -20.61
N GLN A 240 -2.56 11.22 -20.86
CA GLN A 240 -1.64 10.81 -19.80
C GLN A 240 -1.37 11.94 -18.81
N ASP A 241 -1.12 13.16 -19.30
CA ASP A 241 -0.94 14.34 -18.44
C ASP A 241 -2.22 14.64 -17.64
N ALA A 242 -3.40 14.52 -18.24
CA ALA A 242 -4.66 14.71 -17.55
C ALA A 242 -4.88 13.65 -16.45
N LEU A 243 -4.59 12.37 -16.74
CA LEU A 243 -4.65 11.27 -15.77
C LEU A 243 -3.76 11.54 -14.55
N ILE A 244 -2.50 11.90 -14.79
CA ILE A 244 -1.54 12.22 -13.71
C ILE A 244 -2.07 13.38 -12.86
N LYS A 245 -2.60 14.44 -13.48
CA LYS A 245 -3.19 15.56 -12.74
C LYS A 245 -4.36 15.12 -11.87
N TYR A 246 -5.29 14.33 -12.41
CA TYR A 246 -6.41 13.78 -11.65
C TYR A 246 -5.93 12.99 -10.43
N LEU A 247 -4.94 12.10 -10.61
CA LEU A 247 -4.36 11.30 -9.53
C LEU A 247 -3.68 12.16 -8.46
N LEU A 248 -2.89 13.16 -8.85
CA LEU A 248 -2.19 14.05 -7.91
C LEU A 248 -3.14 15.02 -7.20
N SER A 249 -4.26 15.37 -7.84
CA SER A 249 -5.27 16.23 -7.27
C SER A 249 -6.30 15.49 -6.42
N TYR A 250 -6.32 14.16 -6.48
CA TYR A 250 -7.40 13.37 -5.92
C TYR A 250 -7.50 13.53 -4.41
N ARG A 251 -8.71 13.85 -3.96
CA ARG A 251 -9.08 13.90 -2.56
C ARG A 251 -10.39 13.11 -2.42
N PRO A 252 -10.46 12.16 -1.46
CA PRO A 252 -11.71 11.47 -1.18
C PRO A 252 -12.77 12.49 -0.71
N PRO A 253 -14.07 12.21 -0.93
CA PRO A 253 -15.13 13.02 -0.34
C PRO A 253 -14.96 13.06 1.17
N SER A 254 -15.23 14.21 1.80
CA SER A 254 -15.27 14.27 3.27
C SER A 254 -16.25 13.23 3.83
N PRO A 255 -15.91 12.56 4.96
CA PRO A 255 -16.73 11.53 5.57
C PRO A 255 -18.05 12.10 6.13
#